data_AF-A0A2I0VC46-F1
#
_entry.id   AF-A0A2I0VC46-F1
#
_cell.length_a   1.000
_cell.length_b   1.000
_cell.length_c   1.000
_cell.angle_alpha   90.00
_cell.angle_beta   90.00
_cell.angle_gamma   90.00
#
_symmetry.space_group_name_H-M   'P 1'
#
loop_
_entity.id
_entity.type
_entity.pdbx_description
1 polymer ?
#
loop_
_entity_poly.entity_id
_entity_poly.type
_entity_poly.pdbx_seq_one_letter_code
_entity_poly.pdbx_strand_id
1 'polypeptide(L)'
;MGANDEPLVLIIEPMGGRMSEIKEDAVAFPHRGGNIYNVQYFMRWFEKQEGVTEKHLEWMRKFYGFMAPYVSSKPRAAYYNYKDIDLGRNVEGNGESYLAASVWGMKYFKGNFMRLAKVKGRVDPTNFFWNEQSIPVL
;
A
#
# COMPACT_ATOMS: atom_id res chain seq x y z
N MET A 1 20.05 -0.07 30.74
CA MET A 1 19.75 -0.95 29.59
C MET A 1 19.02 -0.11 28.57
N GLY A 2 19.72 0.32 27.52
CA GLY A 2 19.07 1.04 26.41
C GLY A 2 18.17 0.06 25.66
N ALA A 3 17.08 0.56 25.07
CA ALA A 3 16.30 -0.25 24.15
C ALA A 3 17.22 -0.71 23.01
N ASN A 4 17.22 -2.01 22.70
CA ASN A 4 18.00 -2.56 21.59
C ASN A 4 17.36 -2.25 20.22
N ASP A 5 16.13 -1.72 20.22
CA ASP A 5 15.36 -1.39 19.03
C ASP A 5 15.32 0.11 18.76
N GLU A 6 15.17 0.47 17.48
CA GLU A 6 14.94 1.85 17.09
C GLU A 6 13.50 2.27 17.43
N PRO A 7 13.27 3.53 17.84
CA PRO A 7 11.92 4.04 18.08
C PRO A 7 11.11 4.03 16.77
N LEU A 8 9.77 3.99 16.89
CA LEU A 8 8.89 4.26 15.75
C LEU A 8 9.21 5.65 15.18
N VAL A 9 9.48 5.71 13.88
CA VAL A 9 9.66 6.94 13.12
C VAL A 9 8.41 7.22 12.30
N LEU A 10 7.91 8.45 12.40
CA LEU A 10 6.91 9.00 11.48
C LEU A 10 7.65 9.89 10.47
N ILE A 11 7.64 9.47 9.20
CA ILE A 11 8.19 10.27 8.11
C ILE A 11 7.01 10.95 7.42
N ILE A 12 6.97 12.28 7.47
CA ILE A 12 5.88 13.09 6.91
C ILE A 12 6.44 13.88 5.73
N GLU A 13 5.94 13.58 4.54
CA GLU A 13 6.36 14.23 3.30
C GLU A 13 5.24 15.18 2.85
N PRO A 14 5.47 16.50 2.85
CA PRO A 14 4.43 17.44 2.45
C PRO A 14 4.08 17.26 0.97
N MET A 15 2.79 17.21 0.70
CA MET A 15 2.22 17.22 -0.65
C MET A 15 1.81 18.67 -1.00
N GLY A 16 1.05 18.87 -2.07
CA GLY A 16 0.74 20.22 -2.57
C GLY A 16 1.61 20.62 -3.76
N GLY A 17 1.65 21.93 -4.06
CA GLY A 17 2.43 22.49 -5.16
C GLY A 17 2.24 21.71 -6.46
N ARG A 18 3.36 21.30 -7.08
CA ARG A 18 3.33 20.55 -8.34
C ARG A 18 2.53 19.24 -8.26
N MET A 19 2.47 18.59 -7.09
CA MET A 19 1.69 17.35 -6.93
C MET A 19 0.18 17.58 -7.01
N SER A 20 -0.30 18.80 -6.71
CA SER A 20 -1.72 19.15 -6.81
C SER A 20 -2.14 19.60 -8.21
N GLU A 21 -1.21 20.04 -9.04
CA GLU A 21 -1.48 20.45 -10.43
C GLU A 21 -1.63 19.26 -11.38
N ILE A 22 -1.00 18.12 -11.05
CA ILE A 22 -1.06 16.90 -11.87
C ILE A 22 -2.42 16.22 -11.65
N LYS A 23 -3.12 15.89 -12.75
CA LYS A 23 -4.39 15.14 -12.69
C LYS A 23 -4.19 13.76 -12.06
N GLU A 24 -5.16 13.32 -11.27
CA GLU A 24 -5.16 12.01 -10.59
C GLU A 24 -4.95 10.84 -11.55
N ASP A 25 -5.43 10.94 -12.80
CA ASP A 25 -5.38 9.91 -13.84
C ASP A 25 -4.23 10.07 -14.86
N ALA A 26 -3.35 11.06 -14.67
CA ALA A 26 -2.25 11.34 -15.58
C ALA A 26 -1.25 10.17 -15.65
N VAL A 27 -1.02 9.50 -14.53
CA VAL A 27 -0.14 8.32 -14.37
C VAL A 27 -0.75 7.35 -13.36
N ALA A 28 -0.14 6.18 -13.16
CA ALA A 28 -0.66 5.16 -12.25
C ALA A 28 -0.86 5.67 -10.80
N PHE A 29 0.10 6.45 -10.28
CA PHE A 29 0.05 7.01 -8.92
C PHE A 29 -1.03 8.12 -8.82
N PRO A 30 -2.11 7.89 -8.05
CA PRO A 30 -3.31 8.73 -8.09
C PRO A 30 -3.33 9.83 -7.02
N HIS A 31 -2.48 9.76 -6.00
CA HIS A 31 -2.59 10.64 -4.82
C HIS A 31 -2.03 12.02 -5.15
N ARG A 32 -2.89 12.91 -5.67
CA ARG A 32 -2.55 14.27 -6.16
C ARG A 32 -3.22 15.35 -5.31
N GLY A 33 -3.97 16.27 -5.93
CA GLY A 33 -4.75 17.30 -5.24
C GLY A 33 -5.65 16.72 -4.14
N GLY A 34 -5.80 17.47 -3.03
CA GLY A 34 -6.58 17.06 -1.86
C GLY A 34 -5.81 16.24 -0.81
N ASN A 35 -4.58 15.81 -1.09
CA ASN A 35 -3.69 15.19 -0.09
C ASN A 35 -2.75 16.25 0.49
N ILE A 36 -2.70 16.37 1.82
CA ILE A 36 -1.85 17.38 2.52
C ILE A 36 -0.41 16.85 2.69
N TYR A 37 -0.25 15.57 2.99
CA TYR A 37 1.04 14.89 3.13
C TYR A 37 0.90 13.39 2.88
N ASN A 38 2.01 12.73 2.59
CA ASN A 38 2.19 11.29 2.76
C ASN A 38 2.80 11.04 4.15
N VAL A 39 2.39 9.97 4.84
CA VAL A 39 2.97 9.59 6.13
C VAL A 39 3.36 8.12 6.11
N GLN A 40 4.64 7.84 6.39
CA GLN A 40 5.16 6.50 6.55
C GLN A 40 5.44 6.23 8.04
N TYR A 41 5.02 5.05 8.50
CA TYR A 41 5.34 4.52 9.82
C TYR A 41 6.47 3.51 9.65
N PHE A 42 7.63 3.79 10.23
CA PHE A 42 8.81 2.96 10.05
C PHE A 42 9.38 2.56 11.41
N MET A 43 9.63 1.27 11.58
CA MET A 43 10.26 0.74 12.78
C MET A 43 11.27 -0.32 12.36
N ARG A 44 12.43 -0.29 13.01
CA ARG A 44 13.52 -1.24 12.80
C ARG A 44 13.92 -1.86 14.12
N TRP A 45 14.05 -3.17 14.13
CA TRP A 45 14.56 -3.93 15.26
C TRP A 45 15.73 -4.80 14.78
N PHE A 46 16.68 -5.04 15.68
CA PHE A 46 17.86 -5.87 15.42
C PHE A 46 17.87 -7.15 16.26
N GLU A 47 17.00 -7.20 17.26
CA GLU A 47 16.85 -8.36 18.13
C GLU A 47 16.25 -9.54 17.35
N LYS A 48 16.86 -10.71 17.53
CA LYS A 48 16.57 -11.94 16.77
C LYS A 48 15.94 -13.04 17.62
N GLN A 49 15.54 -12.71 18.85
CA GLN A 49 14.88 -13.68 19.72
C GLN A 49 13.53 -14.08 19.12
N GLU A 50 13.13 -15.32 19.37
CA GLU A 50 11.84 -15.84 18.91
C GLU A 50 10.69 -14.96 19.41
N GLY A 51 9.71 -14.68 18.56
CA GLY A 51 8.54 -13.86 18.89
C GLY A 51 8.75 -12.35 18.84
N VAL A 52 9.99 -11.85 18.77
CA VAL A 52 10.27 -10.39 18.68
C VAL A 52 9.67 -9.78 17.43
N THR A 53 9.88 -10.40 16.27
CA THR A 53 9.28 -9.94 14.99
C THR A 53 7.76 -9.88 15.07
N GLU A 54 7.09 -10.91 15.62
CA GLU A 54 5.62 -10.91 15.70
C GLU A 54 5.12 -9.80 16.62
N LYS A 55 5.77 -9.59 17.76
CA LYS A 55 5.46 -8.49 18.69
C LYS A 55 5.55 -7.13 18.01
N HIS A 56 6.60 -6.90 17.21
CA HIS A 56 6.79 -5.65 16.47
C HIS A 56 5.74 -5.46 15.37
N LEU A 57 5.43 -6.51 14.61
CA LEU A 57 4.39 -6.46 13.57
C LEU A 57 3.00 -6.23 14.19
N GLU A 58 2.67 -6.90 15.29
CA GLU A 58 1.42 -6.68 16.03
C GLU A 58 1.31 -5.23 16.52
N TRP A 59 2.40 -4.68 17.05
CA TRP A 59 2.45 -3.29 17.49
C TRP A 59 2.23 -2.31 16.32
N MET A 60 2.88 -2.53 15.18
CA MET A 60 2.70 -1.72 13.96
C MET A 60 1.26 -1.78 13.44
N ARG A 61 0.63 -2.96 13.45
CA ARG A 61 -0.77 -3.13 13.07
C ARG A 61 -1.71 -2.39 14.01
N LYS A 62 -1.47 -2.46 15.32
CA LYS A 62 -2.23 -1.70 16.34
C LYS A 62 -2.09 -0.19 16.11
N PHE A 63 -0.88 0.30 15.89
CA PHE A 63 -0.62 1.71 15.61
C PHE A 63 -1.26 2.17 14.29
N TYR A 64 -1.15 1.39 13.23
CA TYR A 64 -1.82 1.66 11.95
C TYR A 64 -3.36 1.70 12.13
N GLY A 65 -3.91 0.81 12.94
CA GLY A 65 -5.33 0.82 13.33
C GLY A 65 -5.73 2.07 14.11
N PHE A 66 -4.93 2.47 15.11
CA PHE A 66 -5.12 3.70 15.88
C PHE A 66 -5.18 4.95 14.99
N MET A 67 -4.38 4.99 13.91
CA MET A 67 -4.35 6.12 12.99
C MET A 67 -5.54 6.21 12.03
N ALA A 68 -6.40 5.19 11.95
CA ALA A 68 -7.49 5.11 10.99
C ALA A 68 -8.43 6.34 10.91
N PRO A 69 -8.87 6.97 12.03
CA PRO A 69 -9.78 8.12 11.95
C PRO A 69 -9.09 9.43 11.53
N TYR A 70 -7.75 9.47 11.49
CA TYR A 70 -6.98 10.70 11.23
C TYR A 70 -6.39 10.74 9.82
N VAL A 71 -6.57 9.69 9.02
CA VAL A 71 -6.03 9.58 7.66
C VAL A 71 -7.15 9.40 6.64
N SER A 72 -6.79 9.33 5.36
CA SER A 72 -7.76 9.09 4.28
C SER A 72 -8.63 7.84 4.54
N SER A 73 -9.86 7.88 4.03
CA SER A 73 -10.80 6.78 4.14
C SER A 73 -11.63 6.65 2.85
N LYS A 74 -12.23 5.46 2.63
CA LYS A 74 -13.10 5.14 1.49
C LYS A 74 -12.50 5.41 0.09
N PRO A 75 -11.38 4.77 -0.29
CA PRO A 75 -10.58 3.82 0.49
C PRO A 75 -9.51 4.53 1.33
N ARG A 76 -9.00 3.87 2.37
CA ARG A 76 -7.77 4.29 3.04
C ARG A 76 -6.61 4.14 2.06
N ALA A 77 -6.05 5.25 1.61
CA ALA A 77 -5.01 5.32 0.59
C ALA A 77 -3.72 4.65 1.08
N ALA A 78 -2.98 4.07 0.15
CA ALA A 78 -1.67 3.48 0.36
C ALA A 78 -0.74 3.83 -0.82
N TYR A 79 0.57 3.74 -0.62
CA TYR A 79 1.55 3.99 -1.67
C TYR A 79 2.22 2.68 -2.10
N TYR A 80 2.14 2.34 -3.39
CA TYR A 80 2.60 1.05 -3.91
C TYR A 80 4.07 0.73 -3.63
N ASN A 81 4.95 1.73 -3.56
CA ASN A 81 6.36 1.52 -3.26
C ASN A 81 6.63 1.16 -1.78
N TYR A 82 5.64 1.34 -0.90
CA TYR A 82 5.63 0.81 0.45
C TYR A 82 4.66 -0.38 0.49
N LYS A 83 5.06 -1.48 -0.16
CA LYS A 83 4.21 -2.67 -0.27
C LYS A 83 3.80 -3.17 1.12
N ASP A 84 2.50 -3.27 1.31
CA ASP A 84 1.86 -3.76 2.53
C ASP A 84 0.94 -4.94 2.19
N ILE A 85 1.39 -6.15 2.55
CA ILE A 85 0.66 -7.39 2.29
C ILE A 85 -0.57 -7.54 3.20
N ASP A 86 -0.63 -6.82 4.32
CA ASP A 86 -1.77 -6.82 5.23
C ASP A 86 -3.01 -6.13 4.59
N LEU A 87 -2.83 -5.38 3.50
CA LEU A 87 -3.95 -4.80 2.73
C LEU A 87 -4.74 -5.84 1.92
N GLY A 88 -4.17 -7.02 1.69
CA GLY A 88 -4.75 -8.11 0.89
C GLY A 88 -3.74 -8.68 -0.10
N ARG A 89 -3.98 -9.93 -0.55
CA ARG A 89 -3.10 -10.65 -1.46
C ARG A 89 -3.88 -11.49 -2.48
N ASN A 90 -3.30 -11.65 -3.66
CA ASN A 90 -3.66 -12.67 -4.61
C ASN A 90 -3.30 -14.04 -4.03
N VAL A 91 -4.14 -15.04 -4.29
CA VAL A 91 -3.92 -16.43 -3.89
C VAL A 91 -3.79 -17.24 -5.16
N GLU A 92 -2.65 -17.91 -5.32
CA GLU A 92 -2.35 -18.72 -6.49
C GLU A 92 -3.40 -19.83 -6.67
N GLY A 93 -3.80 -20.07 -7.93
CA GLY A 93 -4.66 -21.19 -8.30
C GLY A 93 -6.14 -21.08 -7.94
N ASN A 94 -6.56 -20.11 -7.11
CA ASN A 94 -7.98 -19.87 -6.80
C ASN A 94 -8.22 -18.40 -6.41
N GLY A 95 -8.95 -17.65 -7.23
CA GLY A 95 -9.51 -16.35 -6.82
C GLY A 95 -8.77 -15.10 -7.32
N GLU A 96 -7.87 -15.23 -8.29
CA GLU A 96 -7.30 -14.08 -9.02
C GLU A 96 -8.35 -13.40 -9.90
N SER A 97 -9.23 -12.65 -9.25
CA SER A 97 -10.21 -11.81 -9.92
C SER A 97 -9.86 -10.35 -9.68
N TYR A 98 -10.17 -9.51 -10.67
CA TYR A 98 -10.15 -8.07 -10.51
C TYR A 98 -10.91 -7.61 -9.25
N LEU A 99 -12.04 -8.24 -8.94
CA LEU A 99 -12.85 -7.90 -7.78
C LEU A 99 -12.11 -8.15 -6.46
N ALA A 100 -11.48 -9.33 -6.29
CA ALA A 100 -10.69 -9.64 -5.10
C ALA A 100 -9.49 -8.68 -4.97
N ALA A 101 -8.78 -8.44 -6.06
CA ALA A 101 -7.62 -7.55 -6.07
C ALA A 101 -8.00 -6.07 -5.83
N SER A 102 -9.23 -5.66 -6.18
CA SER A 102 -9.68 -4.27 -6.00
C SER A 102 -9.66 -3.81 -4.54
N VAL A 103 -9.75 -4.75 -3.58
CA VAL A 103 -9.67 -4.47 -2.13
C VAL A 103 -8.38 -3.73 -1.77
N TRP A 104 -7.22 -4.19 -2.29
CA TRP A 104 -5.93 -3.54 -2.10
C TRP A 104 -5.59 -2.59 -3.26
N GLY A 105 -5.95 -2.95 -4.49
CA GLY A 105 -5.63 -2.21 -5.71
C GLY A 105 -6.19 -0.80 -5.72
N MET A 106 -7.42 -0.60 -5.24
CA MET A 106 -8.02 0.73 -5.14
C MET A 106 -7.36 1.60 -4.06
N LYS A 107 -6.72 1.01 -3.03
CA LYS A 107 -5.96 1.77 -2.03
C LYS A 107 -4.70 2.39 -2.65
N TYR A 108 -4.02 1.63 -3.51
CA TYR A 108 -2.81 2.09 -4.21
C TYR A 108 -3.11 2.99 -5.40
N PHE A 109 -4.11 2.65 -6.20
CA PHE A 109 -4.32 3.22 -7.54
C PHE A 109 -5.66 3.94 -7.73
N LYS A 110 -6.55 3.95 -6.73
CA LYS A 110 -7.91 4.53 -6.83
C LYS A 110 -8.60 4.09 -8.14
N GLY A 111 -9.20 5.04 -8.88
CA GLY A 111 -9.85 4.78 -10.16
C GLY A 111 -8.91 4.29 -11.27
N ASN A 112 -7.59 4.50 -11.14
CA ASN A 112 -6.62 4.06 -12.14
C ASN A 112 -6.46 2.54 -12.18
N PHE A 113 -6.89 1.82 -11.15
CA PHE A 113 -6.74 0.36 -11.07
C PHE A 113 -7.39 -0.38 -12.25
N MET A 114 -8.58 0.04 -12.69
CA MET A 114 -9.27 -0.55 -13.84
C MET A 114 -8.46 -0.37 -15.13
N ARG A 115 -7.91 0.83 -15.35
CA ARG A 115 -7.06 1.11 -16.53
C ARG A 115 -5.80 0.26 -16.50
N LEU A 116 -5.21 0.08 -15.33
CA LEU A 116 -4.03 -0.78 -15.14
C LEU A 116 -4.33 -2.26 -15.46
N ALA A 117 -5.46 -2.79 -14.99
CA ALA A 117 -5.88 -4.16 -15.30
C ALA A 117 -6.12 -4.36 -16.81
N LYS A 118 -6.72 -3.38 -17.49
CA LYS A 118 -6.87 -3.39 -18.96
C LYS A 118 -5.52 -3.41 -19.70
N VAL A 119 -4.53 -2.66 -19.20
CA VAL A 119 -3.18 -2.69 -19.79
C VAL A 119 -2.54 -4.05 -19.55
N LYS A 120 -2.56 -4.55 -18.30
CA LYS A 120 -2.03 -5.86 -17.92
C LYS A 120 -2.58 -6.97 -18.81
N GLY A 121 -3.90 -7.04 -19.01
CA GLY A 121 -4.53 -8.05 -19.87
C GLY A 121 -4.12 -7.97 -21.35
N ARG A 122 -3.63 -6.82 -21.83
CA ARG A 122 -3.11 -6.69 -23.21
C ARG A 122 -1.64 -7.06 -23.33
N VAL A 123 -0.82 -6.66 -22.35
CA VAL A 123 0.64 -6.82 -22.43
C VAL A 123 1.14 -8.12 -21.81
N ASP A 124 0.36 -8.74 -20.93
CA ASP A 124 0.67 -9.99 -20.26
C ASP A 124 -0.61 -10.79 -19.99
N PRO A 125 -1.28 -11.29 -21.05
CA PRO A 125 -2.57 -11.98 -20.96
C PRO A 125 -2.51 -13.31 -20.20
N THR A 126 -1.33 -13.95 -20.18
CA THR A 126 -1.11 -15.21 -19.43
C THR A 126 -0.73 -14.95 -17.97
N ASN A 127 -0.69 -13.68 -17.54
CA ASN A 127 -0.31 -13.26 -16.20
C ASN A 127 1.07 -13.80 -15.77
N PHE A 128 2.04 -13.85 -16.69
CA PHE A 128 3.38 -14.38 -16.42
C PHE A 128 4.15 -13.54 -15.38
N PHE A 129 4.03 -12.22 -15.45
CA PHE A 129 4.63 -11.31 -14.47
C PHE A 129 3.72 -11.16 -13.26
N TRP A 130 3.83 -12.10 -12.33
CA TRP A 130 2.94 -12.23 -11.19
C TRP A 130 3.63 -12.08 -9.83
N ASN A 131 2.90 -11.58 -8.83
CA ASN A 131 3.19 -11.71 -7.41
C ASN A 131 1.89 -11.57 -6.59
N GLU A 132 2.01 -11.70 -5.27
CA GLU A 132 0.89 -11.66 -4.32
C GLU A 132 0.13 -10.32 -4.33
N GLN A 133 0.66 -9.25 -4.94
CA GLN A 133 -0.04 -7.99 -5.20
C GLN A 133 0.21 -7.44 -6.62
N SER A 134 0.37 -8.33 -7.61
CA SER A 134 0.37 -7.90 -9.02
C SER A 134 -1.05 -7.56 -9.47
N ILE A 135 -1.16 -6.56 -10.35
CA ILE A 135 -2.43 -6.24 -11.01
C ILE A 135 -2.92 -7.49 -11.75
N PRO A 136 -4.17 -7.94 -11.53
CA PRO A 136 -4.68 -9.11 -12.21
C PRO A 136 -5.02 -8.79 -13.68
N VAL A 137 -5.07 -9.84 -14.49
CA VAL A 137 -5.71 -9.78 -15.80
C VAL A 137 -7.22 -9.63 -15.64
N LEU A 138 -7.89 -9.06 -16.66
CA LEU A 138 -9.35 -8.96 -16.72
C LEU A 138 -9.96 -10.18 -17.40
#